data_AF-A0A2I0QJM4-F1
#
_entry.id   AF-A0A2I0QJM4-F1
#
_cell.length_a   1.000
_cell.length_b   1.000
_cell.length_c   1.000
_cell.angle_alpha   90.00
_cell.angle_beta   90.00
_cell.angle_gamma   90.00
#
_symmetry.space_group_name_H-M   'P 1'
#
loop_
_entity.id
_entity.type
_entity.pdbx_description
1 polymer ?
#
loop_
_entity_poly.entity_id
_entity_poly.type
_entity_poly.pdbx_seq_one_letter_code
_entity_poly.pdbx_strand_id
1 'polypeptide(L)'
;MGTQFYWYLHCAIYIPLILFSMFSGYFVYFADKGNFLNFDVLKYFFSWLSAYGMVEYTYRTITNFYLMDLYFIAAFTLFVLYIFYTFMMLVRFKFNALNLVALFFYFPYSIFVSVIQTFPAFYDILKGKVYNRWEKVK
;
A
#
# COMPACT_ATOMS: atom_id res chain seq x y z
N MET A 1 18.37 -5.79 9.35
CA MET A 1 18.25 -6.39 8.01
C MET A 1 16.85 -6.91 7.71
N GLY A 2 16.22 -7.73 8.56
CA GLY A 2 14.89 -8.32 8.28
C GLY A 2 13.73 -7.32 8.07
N THR A 3 13.67 -6.23 8.84
CA THR A 3 12.60 -5.22 8.71
C THR A 3 12.66 -4.43 7.40
N GLN A 4 13.86 -4.11 6.88
CA GLN A 4 13.98 -3.36 5.64
C GLN A 4 13.67 -4.22 4.40
N PHE A 5 14.07 -5.50 4.42
CA PHE A 5 13.68 -6.44 3.37
C PHE A 5 12.17 -6.67 3.32
N TYR A 6 11.52 -6.77 4.50
CA TYR A 6 10.06 -6.80 4.61
C TYR A 6 9.43 -5.57 3.95
N TRP A 7 9.85 -4.35 4.33
CA TRP A 7 9.31 -3.13 3.73
C TRP A 7 9.57 -3.03 2.23
N TYR A 8 10.74 -3.47 1.76
CA TYR A 8 11.06 -3.46 0.33
C TYR A 8 10.16 -4.39 -0.48
N LEU A 9 10.05 -5.68 -0.08
CA LEU A 9 9.16 -6.63 -0.75
C LEU A 9 7.70 -6.19 -0.64
N HIS A 10 7.31 -5.73 0.54
CA HIS A 10 5.97 -5.23 0.79
C HIS A 10 5.67 -4.08 -0.15
N CYS A 11 6.51 -3.07 -0.26
CA CYS A 11 6.27 -1.93 -1.15
C CYS A 11 6.32 -2.32 -2.64
N ALA A 12 7.28 -3.16 -3.03
CA ALA A 12 7.45 -3.60 -4.41
C ALA A 12 6.26 -4.44 -4.92
N ILE A 13 5.58 -5.18 -4.05
CA ILE A 13 4.44 -6.03 -4.40
C ILE A 13 3.11 -5.33 -4.12
N TYR A 14 2.97 -4.71 -2.94
CA TYR A 14 1.74 -4.08 -2.47
C TYR A 14 1.35 -2.87 -3.31
N ILE A 15 2.30 -1.97 -3.63
CA ILE A 15 1.95 -0.75 -4.35
C ILE A 15 1.42 -1.08 -5.76
N PRO A 16 2.11 -1.90 -6.59
CA PRO A 16 1.56 -2.29 -7.88
C PRO A 16 0.24 -3.04 -7.77
N LEU A 17 0.09 -3.92 -6.77
CA LEU A 17 -1.13 -4.68 -6.56
C LEU A 17 -2.33 -3.78 -6.25
N ILE A 18 -2.18 -2.83 -5.33
CA ILE A 18 -3.24 -1.90 -4.97
C ILE A 18 -3.56 -0.97 -6.13
N LEU A 19 -2.54 -0.46 -6.83
CA LEU A 19 -2.77 0.35 -8.04
C LEU A 19 -3.55 -0.46 -9.08
N PHE A 20 -3.18 -1.73 -9.30
CA PHE A 20 -3.89 -2.60 -10.21
C PHE A 20 -5.35 -2.82 -9.79
N SER A 21 -5.62 -3.18 -8.54
CA SER A 21 -6.99 -3.38 -8.02
C SER A 21 -7.82 -2.09 -8.08
N MET A 22 -7.20 -0.95 -7.77
CA MET A 22 -7.83 0.38 -7.81
C MET A 22 -8.18 0.78 -9.25
N PHE A 23 -7.25 0.65 -10.20
CA PHE A 23 -7.55 0.99 -11.59
C PHE A 23 -8.49 -0.02 -12.24
N SER A 24 -8.35 -1.31 -11.97
CA SER A 24 -9.27 -2.35 -12.45
C SER A 24 -10.71 -2.07 -11.99
N GLY A 25 -10.91 -1.78 -10.71
CA GLY A 25 -12.22 -1.39 -10.20
C GLY A 25 -12.73 -0.08 -10.81
N TYR A 26 -11.86 0.92 -11.00
CA TYR A 26 -12.23 2.14 -11.73
C TYR A 26 -12.75 1.83 -13.15
N PHE A 27 -12.04 0.99 -13.91
CA PHE A 27 -12.44 0.67 -15.27
C PHE A 27 -13.77 -0.09 -15.32
N VAL A 28 -13.94 -1.10 -14.47
CA VAL A 28 -15.14 -1.95 -14.46
C VAL A 28 -16.38 -1.20 -13.93
N TYR A 29 -16.22 -0.39 -12.87
CA TYR A 29 -17.38 0.18 -12.18
C TYR A 29 -17.73 1.61 -12.59
N PHE A 30 -16.80 2.34 -13.21
CA PHE A 30 -16.98 3.74 -13.59
C PHE A 30 -16.75 3.99 -15.08
N ALA A 31 -15.57 3.65 -15.61
CA ALA A 31 -15.22 3.98 -16.98
C ALA A 31 -16.09 3.25 -18.02
N ASP A 32 -16.35 1.96 -17.82
CA ASP A 32 -17.22 1.15 -18.71
C ASP A 32 -18.66 1.67 -18.75
N LYS A 33 -19.11 2.34 -17.69
CA LYS A 33 -20.43 2.97 -17.58
C LYS A 33 -20.44 4.42 -18.07
N GLY A 34 -19.36 4.90 -18.67
CA GLY A 34 -19.21 6.28 -19.17
C GLY A 34 -18.98 7.34 -18.09
N ASN A 35 -18.77 6.94 -16.83
CA ASN A 35 -18.55 7.86 -15.71
C ASN A 35 -17.04 8.06 -15.48
N PHE A 36 -16.41 8.98 -16.21
CA PHE A 36 -14.96 9.19 -16.13
C PHE A 36 -14.51 10.08 -14.97
N LEU A 37 -15.27 11.13 -14.65
CA LEU A 37 -14.92 12.11 -13.64
C LEU A 37 -16.20 12.62 -12.97
N ASN A 38 -16.54 12.05 -11.83
CA ASN A 38 -17.62 12.52 -10.97
C ASN A 38 -17.16 12.45 -9.49
N PHE A 39 -18.02 12.92 -8.58
CA PHE A 39 -17.72 12.91 -7.15
C PHE A 39 -17.55 11.48 -6.59
N ASP A 40 -18.28 10.50 -7.14
CA ASP A 40 -18.17 9.09 -6.73
C ASP A 40 -16.83 8.47 -7.13
N VAL A 41 -16.29 8.82 -8.29
CA VAL A 41 -14.96 8.43 -8.77
C VAL A 41 -13.89 9.01 -7.82
N LEU A 42 -14.00 10.29 -7.46
CA LEU A 42 -13.08 10.91 -6.51
C LEU A 42 -13.16 10.20 -5.15
N LYS A 43 -14.38 9.98 -4.64
CA LYS A 43 -14.60 9.25 -3.38
C LYS A 43 -14.01 7.85 -3.42
N TYR A 44 -14.13 7.16 -4.55
CA TYR A 44 -13.52 5.84 -4.77
C TYR A 44 -11.99 5.89 -4.67
N PHE A 45 -11.32 6.80 -5.36
CA PHE A 45 -9.86 6.93 -5.25
C PHE A 45 -9.41 7.33 -3.84
N PHE A 46 -10.14 8.24 -3.19
CA PHE A 46 -9.85 8.63 -1.81
C PHE A 46 -10.07 7.50 -0.80
N SER A 47 -11.04 6.61 -1.03
CA SER A 47 -11.26 5.49 -0.11
C SER A 47 -10.05 4.56 -0.11
N TRP A 48 -9.44 4.27 -1.26
CA TRP A 48 -8.21 3.47 -1.37
C TRP A 48 -6.99 4.05 -0.64
N LEU A 49 -6.95 5.36 -0.39
CA LEU A 49 -5.88 5.97 0.43
C LEU A 49 -5.99 5.62 1.91
N SER A 50 -7.11 5.04 2.33
CA SER A 50 -7.42 4.76 3.73
C SER A 50 -7.69 3.29 3.97
N ALA A 51 -7.53 2.85 5.22
CA ALA A 51 -7.98 1.53 5.66
C ALA A 51 -9.48 1.32 5.41
N TYR A 52 -10.27 2.40 5.39
CA TYR A 52 -11.70 2.35 5.05
C TYR A 52 -11.93 1.80 3.64
N GLY A 53 -11.13 2.17 2.64
CA GLY A 53 -11.27 1.64 1.29
C GLY A 53 -11.04 0.13 1.22
N MET A 54 -10.07 -0.39 1.97
CA MET A 54 -9.87 -1.85 2.06
C MET A 54 -11.03 -2.55 2.75
N VAL A 55 -11.63 -1.94 3.79
CA VAL A 55 -12.82 -2.47 4.46
C VAL A 55 -14.03 -2.46 3.52
N GLU A 56 -14.26 -1.36 2.81
CA GLU A 56 -15.34 -1.25 1.81
C GLU A 56 -15.13 -2.26 0.66
N TYR A 57 -13.90 -2.37 0.15
CA TYR A 57 -13.54 -3.33 -0.89
C TYR A 57 -13.81 -4.76 -0.42
N THR A 58 -13.39 -5.12 0.80
CA THR A 58 -13.67 -6.42 1.43
C THR A 58 -15.17 -6.68 1.56
N TYR A 59 -15.93 -5.71 2.07
CA TYR A 59 -17.38 -5.83 2.20
C TYR A 59 -18.07 -6.07 0.86
N ARG A 60 -17.70 -5.31 -0.17
CA ARG A 60 -18.25 -5.45 -1.53
C ARG A 60 -17.85 -6.77 -2.19
N THR A 61 -16.65 -7.29 -1.91
CA THR A 61 -16.26 -8.63 -2.37
C THR A 61 -17.07 -9.73 -1.68
N ILE A 62 -17.24 -9.66 -0.35
CA ILE A 62 -18.01 -10.67 0.41
C ILE A 62 -19.49 -10.68 0.02
N THR A 63 -20.04 -9.50 -0.32
CA THR A 63 -21.44 -9.36 -0.79
C THR A 63 -21.62 -9.70 -2.27
N ASN A 64 -20.59 -10.25 -2.93
CA ASN A 64 -20.58 -10.60 -4.36
C ASN A 64 -20.80 -9.42 -5.33
N PHE A 65 -20.60 -8.18 -4.87
CA PHE A 65 -20.55 -7.03 -5.76
C PHE A 65 -19.26 -7.01 -6.58
N TYR A 66 -18.15 -7.44 -5.97
CA TYR A 66 -16.84 -7.57 -6.58
C TYR A 66 -16.43 -9.04 -6.67
N LEU A 67 -15.65 -9.39 -7.70
CA LEU A 67 -15.12 -10.73 -7.88
C LEU A 67 -14.05 -11.02 -6.82
N MET A 68 -14.14 -12.19 -6.20
CA MET A 68 -13.12 -12.69 -5.27
C MET A 68 -11.99 -13.37 -6.07
N ASP A 69 -11.07 -12.56 -6.57
CA ASP A 69 -9.93 -13.03 -7.37
C ASP A 69 -8.65 -13.22 -6.53
N LEU A 70 -7.59 -13.72 -7.18
CA LEU A 70 -6.30 -13.94 -6.52
C LEU A 70 -5.65 -12.62 -6.07
N TYR A 71 -5.93 -11.52 -6.78
CA TYR A 71 -5.46 -10.18 -6.43
C TYR A 71 -6.10 -9.66 -5.14
N PHE A 72 -7.41 -9.89 -4.97
CA PHE A 72 -8.14 -9.60 -3.74
C PHE A 72 -7.52 -10.34 -2.55
N ILE A 73 -7.27 -11.65 -2.70
CA ILE A 73 -6.67 -12.46 -1.63
C ILE A 73 -5.28 -11.93 -1.26
N ALA A 74 -4.47 -11.58 -2.25
CA ALA A 74 -3.15 -11.00 -2.03
C ALA A 74 -3.24 -9.63 -1.34
N ALA A 75 -4.14 -8.75 -1.79
CA ALA A 75 -4.33 -7.41 -1.23
C ALA A 75 -4.85 -7.47 0.21
N PHE A 76 -5.81 -8.36 0.46
CA PHE A 76 -6.37 -8.61 1.79
C PHE A 76 -5.32 -9.20 2.75
N THR A 77 -4.54 -10.18 2.30
CA THR A 77 -3.45 -10.76 3.10
C THR A 77 -2.44 -9.68 3.51
N LEU A 78 -2.01 -8.85 2.55
CA LEU A 78 -1.08 -7.76 2.82
C LEU A 78 -1.67 -6.70 3.76
N PHE A 79 -2.97 -6.41 3.65
CA PHE A 79 -3.68 -5.52 4.55
C PHE A 79 -3.77 -6.07 5.98
N VAL A 80 -4.07 -7.36 6.16
CA VAL A 80 -4.11 -8.02 7.47
C VAL A 80 -2.72 -8.03 8.12
N LEU A 81 -1.68 -8.39 7.35
CA LEU A 81 -0.29 -8.35 7.83
C LEU A 81 0.11 -6.96 8.30
N TYR A 82 -0.31 -5.92 7.57
CA TYR A 82 -0.07 -4.54 7.95
C TYR A 82 -0.80 -4.14 9.24
N ILE A 83 -2.09 -4.48 9.39
CA ILE A 83 -2.83 -4.20 10.63
C ILE A 83 -2.13 -4.89 11.79
N PHE A 84 -1.74 -6.15 11.63
CA PHE A 84 -1.05 -6.90 12.67
C PHE A 84 0.29 -6.26 13.05
N TYR A 85 1.10 -5.86 12.06
CA TYR A 85 2.36 -5.16 12.28
C TYR A 85 2.15 -3.83 13.02
N THR A 86 1.18 -3.03 12.57
CA THR A 86 0.90 -1.70 13.15
C THR A 86 0.35 -1.83 14.57
N PHE A 87 -0.48 -2.85 14.83
CA PHE A 87 -0.96 -3.17 16.16
C PHE A 87 0.19 -3.59 17.10
N MET A 88 1.09 -4.46 16.65
CA MET A 88 2.28 -4.81 17.44
C MET A 88 3.16 -3.60 17.74
N MET A 89 3.30 -2.68 16.79
CA MET A 89 4.05 -1.43 17.00
C MET A 89 3.37 -0.52 18.03
N LEU A 90 2.04 -0.41 18.02
CA LEU A 90 1.26 0.35 19.02
C LEU A 90 1.47 -0.21 20.43
N VAL A 91 1.43 -1.55 20.58
CA VAL A 91 1.67 -2.21 21.87
C VAL A 91 3.11 -1.97 22.34
N ARG A 92 4.08 -2.02 21.43
CA ARG A 92 5.52 -1.89 21.77
C ARG A 92 5.94 -0.46 22.12
N PHE A 93 5.44 0.55 21.41
CA PHE A 93 5.95 1.93 21.49
C PHE A 93 5.08 2.90 22.29
N LYS A 94 4.17 2.36 23.12
CA LYS A 94 3.10 3.09 23.82
C LYS A 94 2.10 3.72 22.85
N PHE A 95 0.85 3.75 23.28
CA PHE A 95 -0.26 4.28 22.48
C PHE A 95 -0.08 5.79 22.26
N ASN A 96 0.03 6.21 21.01
CA ASN A 96 0.09 7.61 20.60
C ASN A 96 -0.93 7.81 19.45
N ALA A 97 -1.71 8.88 19.51
CA ALA A 97 -2.70 9.22 18.49
C ALA A 97 -2.08 9.31 17.08
N LEU A 98 -0.83 9.74 16.96
CA LEU A 98 -0.12 9.77 15.68
C LEU A 98 0.07 8.38 15.06
N ASN A 99 0.23 7.34 15.88
CA ASN A 99 0.37 5.96 15.41
C ASN A 99 -0.97 5.39 14.92
N LEU A 100 -2.11 5.91 15.39
CA LEU A 100 -3.45 5.56 14.86
C LEU A 100 -3.68 6.18 13.48
N VAL A 101 -3.18 7.40 13.25
CA VAL A 101 -3.23 8.04 11.93
C VAL A 101 -2.50 7.19 10.90
N ALA A 102 -1.35 6.63 11.27
CA ALA A 102 -0.63 5.69 10.41
C ALA A 102 -1.52 4.49 10.03
N LEU A 103 -2.22 3.89 10.99
CA LEU A 103 -3.15 2.77 10.78
C LEU A 103 -4.28 3.12 9.80
N PHE A 104 -4.75 4.36 9.83
CA PHE A 104 -5.80 4.83 8.92
C PHE A 104 -5.28 5.11 7.51
N PHE A 105 -4.08 5.67 7.35
CA PHE A 105 -3.50 6.05 6.06
C PHE A 105 -2.45 5.06 5.55
N TYR A 106 -2.85 3.80 5.46
CA TYR A 106 -1.96 2.70 5.09
C TYR A 106 -1.26 2.87 3.74
N PHE A 107 -2.00 3.20 2.68
CA PHE A 107 -1.46 3.31 1.33
C PHE A 107 -0.53 4.54 1.15
N PRO A 108 -0.88 5.75 1.61
CA PRO A 108 0.06 6.87 1.65
C PRO A 108 1.31 6.57 2.49
N TYR A 109 1.15 5.86 3.61
CA TYR A 109 2.26 5.48 4.47
C TYR A 109 3.23 4.52 3.77
N SER A 110 2.74 3.51 3.04
CA SER A 110 3.60 2.58 2.30
C SER A 110 4.35 3.29 1.17
N ILE A 111 3.71 4.22 0.45
CA ILE A 111 4.38 5.08 -0.54
C ILE A 111 5.46 5.93 0.14
N PHE A 112 5.15 6.58 1.26
CA PHE A 112 6.11 7.42 1.99
C PHE A 112 7.35 6.62 2.43
N VAL A 113 7.15 5.44 3.03
CA VAL A 113 8.25 4.55 3.42
C VAL A 113 9.07 4.11 2.20
N SER A 114 8.41 3.79 1.09
CA SER A 114 9.07 3.43 -0.17
C SER A 114 9.98 4.54 -0.66
N VAL A 115 9.46 5.78 -0.73
CA VAL A 115 10.21 6.95 -1.19
C VAL A 115 11.42 7.17 -0.30
N ILE A 116 11.27 7.14 1.02
CA ILE A 116 12.39 7.31 1.95
C ILE A 116 13.45 6.22 1.78
N GLN A 117 13.05 4.96 1.56
CA GLN A 117 14.01 3.85 1.42
C GLN A 117 14.69 3.82 0.06
N THR A 118 14.02 4.27 -1.01
CA THR A 118 14.60 4.32 -2.37
C THR A 118 15.36 5.60 -2.66
N PHE A 119 15.08 6.70 -1.94
CA PHE A 119 15.73 8.00 -2.15
C PHE A 119 17.27 7.94 -2.04
N PRO A 120 17.89 7.27 -1.05
CA PRO A 120 19.34 7.15 -0.97
C PRO A 120 19.93 6.40 -2.16
N ALA A 121 19.27 5.32 -2.61
CA ALA A 121 19.73 4.56 -3.78
C ALA A 121 19.62 5.40 -5.07
N PHE A 122 18.54 6.17 -5.21
CA PHE A 122 18.35 7.07 -6.33
C PHE A 122 19.38 8.21 -6.35
N TYR A 123 19.67 8.79 -5.17
CA TYR A 123 20.71 9.80 -5.00
C TYR A 123 22.11 9.27 -5.34
N ASP A 124 22.43 8.05 -4.92
CA ASP A 124 23.71 7.40 -5.23
C ASP A 124 23.86 7.15 -6.75
N ILE A 125 22.79 6.71 -7.43
CA ILE A 125 22.74 6.55 -8.90
C ILE A 125 22.95 7.91 -9.59
N LEU A 126 22.24 8.95 -9.16
CA LEU A 126 22.37 10.30 -9.74
C LEU A 126 23.79 10.89 -9.57
N LYS A 127 24.48 10.53 -8.49
CA LYS A 127 25.89 10.94 -8.26
C LYS A 127 26.91 10.06 -8.96
N GLY A 128 26.49 9.05 -9.75
CA GLY A 128 27.39 8.09 -10.40
C GLY A 128 28.17 7.24 -9.39
N LYS A 129 27.74 7.20 -8.13
CA LYS A 129 28.39 6.49 -7.04
C LYS A 129 27.79 5.10 -6.91
N VAL A 130 28.13 4.22 -7.84
CA VAL A 130 27.78 2.79 -7.76
C VAL A 130 28.74 2.11 -6.78
N TYR A 131 28.56 2.35 -5.48
CA TYR A 131 29.27 1.57 -4.47
C TYR A 131 28.55 0.24 -4.29
N ASN A 132 29.24 -0.86 -4.61
CA ASN A 132 28.75 -2.19 -4.32
C ASN A 132 28.82 -2.43 -2.80
N ARG A 133 27.78 -2.06 -2.06
CA ARG A 133 27.75 -2.21 -0.58
C ARG A 133 27.79 -3.69 -0.12
N TRP A 134 27.75 -4.64 -1.05
CA TRP A 134 27.89 -6.08 -0.81
C TRP A 134 29.35 -6.55 -0.81
N GLU A 135 30.29 -5.75 -1.32
CA GLU A 135 31.70 -5.98 -1.07
C GLU A 135 32.00 -5.53 0.36
N LYS A 136 32.14 -6.51 1.26
CA LYS A 136 32.79 -6.27 2.54
C LYS A 136 34.19 -5.76 2.23
N VAL A 137 34.44 -4.50 2.55
CA VAL A 137 35.79 -3.92 2.61
C VAL A 137 36.62 -4.88 3.45
N LYS A 138 37.62 -5.52 2.82
CA LYS A 138 38.64 -6.30 3.52
C LYS A 138 39.56 -5.36 4.28
#